data_AF-A0A1V9YU66-F1
#
_entry.id   AF-A0A1V9YU66-F1
#
_cell.length_a   1.000
_cell.length_b   1.000
_cell.length_c   1.000
_cell.angle_alpha   90.00
_cell.angle_beta   90.00
_cell.angle_gamma   90.00
#
_symmetry.space_group_name_H-M   'P 1'
#
loop_
_entity.id
_entity.type
_entity.pdbx_description
1 polymer ?
#
loop_
_entity_poly.entity_id
_entity_poly.type
_entity_poly.pdbx_seq_one_letter_code
_entity_poly.pdbx_strand_id
1 'polypeptide(L)'
;MMRNVFLRNFATKKGAVKSGGTKSAKFKNTSMKNEKSTDSSKYDVMLRALKGRDIPPPEWTEEEKQQHFEIGRKYNSMTSLRHNALMKDLQTKIDLKWEAINALPTPELRAEALVEDLSLVPMSRGFPTWTPPIPGFKRFRED
;
A
#
# COMPACT_ATOMS: atom_id res chain seq x y z
N MET A 1 6.98 24.45 27.62
CA MET A 1 7.63 23.18 27.99
C MET A 1 8.12 22.47 26.73
N MET A 2 9.35 21.95 26.80
CA MET A 2 10.22 21.61 25.67
C MET A 2 9.73 20.41 24.84
N ARG A 3 9.85 20.50 23.51
CA ARG A 3 9.63 19.39 22.56
C ARG A 3 10.89 18.52 22.52
N ASN A 4 10.80 17.30 23.05
CA ASN A 4 11.86 16.29 22.91
C ASN A 4 11.93 15.79 21.46
N VAL A 5 12.99 16.18 20.75
CA VAL A 5 13.33 15.67 19.42
C VAL A 5 14.04 14.33 19.60
N PHE A 6 13.33 13.24 19.31
CA PHE A 6 13.88 11.89 19.35
C PHE A 6 14.72 11.65 18.08
N LEU A 7 16.04 11.78 18.19
CA LEU A 7 17.01 11.39 17.16
C LEU A 7 16.94 9.86 16.96
N ARG A 8 16.54 9.40 15.77
CA ARG A 8 16.62 7.98 15.38
C ARG A 8 17.98 7.73 14.72
N ASN A 9 18.87 7.01 15.42
CA ASN A 9 20.11 6.49 14.86
C ASN A 9 19.84 5.18 14.11
N PHE A 10 20.15 5.13 12.81
CA PHE A 10 20.16 3.88 12.04
C PHE A 10 21.54 3.23 12.13
N ALA A 11 21.63 2.05 12.74
CA ALA A 11 22.88 1.28 12.81
C ALA A 11 23.07 0.43 11.53
N THR A 12 24.12 0.73 10.77
CA THR A 12 24.65 -0.13 9.70
C THR A 12 25.79 -0.98 10.24
N LYS A 13 25.71 -2.32 10.17
CA LYS A 13 26.92 -3.14 10.00
C LYS A 13 26.66 -4.54 9.42
N LYS A 14 27.43 -4.82 8.36
CA LYS A 14 27.62 -6.08 7.64
C LYS A 14 28.14 -7.19 8.57
N GLY A 15 27.71 -8.43 8.29
CA GLY A 15 28.35 -9.65 8.78
C GLY A 15 28.19 -10.77 7.77
N ALA A 16 29.19 -10.96 6.90
CA ALA A 16 29.27 -12.05 5.94
C ALA A 16 29.75 -13.32 6.66
N VAL A 17 28.91 -14.35 6.72
CA VAL A 17 29.31 -15.68 7.19
C VAL A 17 29.66 -16.54 5.98
N LYS A 18 30.97 -16.80 5.82
CA LYS A 18 31.50 -17.83 4.92
C LYS A 18 31.37 -19.18 5.63
N SER A 19 30.47 -20.06 5.16
CA SER A 19 30.44 -21.47 5.56
C SER A 19 31.17 -22.31 4.51
N GLY A 20 32.12 -23.12 4.99
CA GLY A 20 33.07 -23.89 4.19
C GLY A 20 32.45 -25.01 3.37
N GLY A 21 33.18 -25.37 2.31
CA GLY A 21 32.77 -26.36 1.34
C GLY A 21 32.89 -27.80 1.87
N THR A 22 31.83 -28.57 1.68
CA THR A 22 31.84 -30.03 1.68
C THR A 22 31.87 -30.51 0.23
N LYS A 23 32.88 -31.31 -0.11
CA LYS A 23 33.07 -31.91 -1.43
C LYS A 23 32.00 -33.00 -1.63
N SER A 24 30.96 -32.72 -2.40
CA SER A 24 30.00 -33.73 -2.84
C SER A 24 30.53 -34.51 -4.05
N ALA A 25 30.41 -35.83 -3.99
CA ALA A 25 30.88 -36.78 -4.99
C ALA A 25 30.32 -36.51 -6.40
N LYS A 26 31.17 -36.65 -7.42
CA LYS A 26 30.79 -36.57 -8.84
C LYS A 26 29.93 -37.79 -9.20
N PHE A 27 28.62 -37.59 -9.30
CA PHE A 27 27.76 -38.52 -10.03
C PHE A 27 27.79 -38.19 -11.52
N LYS A 28 28.15 -39.19 -12.32
CA LYS A 28 28.17 -39.16 -13.78
C LYS A 28 26.72 -39.18 -14.26
N ASN A 29 26.19 -38.02 -14.67
CA ASN A 29 24.85 -37.94 -15.26
C ASN A 29 24.86 -38.54 -16.67
N THR A 30 24.50 -39.81 -16.76
CA THR A 30 24.06 -40.44 -18.00
C THR A 30 22.73 -39.79 -18.39
N SER A 31 22.70 -39.14 -19.55
CA SER A 31 21.53 -38.45 -20.08
C SER A 31 20.41 -39.44 -20.43
N MET A 32 19.50 -39.68 -19.48
CA MET A 32 18.19 -40.24 -19.79
C MET A 32 17.29 -39.08 -20.23
N LYS A 33 16.91 -39.07 -21.50
CA LYS A 33 15.89 -38.15 -22.04
C LYS A 33 14.58 -38.42 -21.30
N ASN A 34 14.27 -37.61 -20.29
CA ASN A 34 12.92 -37.53 -19.75
C ASN A 34 12.06 -36.76 -20.75
N GLU A 35 11.10 -37.45 -21.35
CA GLU A 35 9.96 -36.80 -22.00
C GLU A 35 9.26 -35.93 -20.94
N LYS A 36 9.37 -34.60 -21.09
CA LYS A 36 8.67 -33.66 -20.21
C LYS A 36 7.17 -33.89 -20.39
N SER A 37 6.53 -34.48 -19.39
CA SER A 37 5.08 -34.49 -19.30
C SER A 37 4.57 -33.05 -19.38
N THR A 38 3.49 -32.84 -20.10
CA THR A 38 2.87 -31.53 -20.37
C THR A 38 2.57 -30.69 -19.13
N ASP A 39 2.45 -31.31 -17.95
CA ASP A 39 2.23 -30.62 -16.68
C ASP A 39 3.49 -29.97 -16.10
N SER A 40 4.67 -30.57 -16.32
CA SER A 40 5.95 -29.94 -15.96
C SER A 40 6.18 -28.65 -16.73
N SER A 41 5.72 -28.57 -17.98
CA SER A 41 5.84 -27.37 -18.80
C SER A 41 4.94 -26.22 -18.32
N LYS A 42 3.71 -26.51 -17.84
CA LYS A 42 2.82 -25.46 -17.29
C LYS A 42 3.36 -24.91 -15.97
N TYR A 43 3.89 -25.80 -15.13
CA TYR A 43 4.53 -25.42 -13.88
C TYR A 43 5.80 -24.59 -14.10
N ASP A 44 6.63 -24.96 -15.08
CA ASP A 44 7.81 -24.18 -15.51
C ASP A 44 7.42 -22.76 -15.99
N VAL A 45 6.32 -22.65 -16.75
CA VAL A 45 5.79 -21.35 -17.22
C VAL A 45 5.27 -20.51 -16.05
N MET A 46 4.55 -21.11 -15.10
CA MET A 46 4.09 -20.44 -13.90
C MET A 46 5.27 -19.94 -13.04
N LEU A 47 6.28 -20.78 -12.82
CA LEU A 47 7.48 -20.39 -12.08
C LEU A 47 8.24 -19.27 -12.80
N ARG A 48 8.28 -19.29 -14.13
CA ARG A 48 8.90 -18.22 -14.92
C ARG A 48 8.11 -16.91 -14.83
N ALA A 49 6.78 -16.97 -14.79
CA ALA A 49 5.93 -15.80 -14.59
C ALA A 49 6.11 -15.20 -13.19
N LEU A 50 6.23 -16.05 -12.16
CA LEU A 50 6.45 -15.63 -10.77
C LEU A 50 7.86 -15.06 -10.52
N LYS A 51 8.89 -15.67 -11.13
CA LYS A 51 10.28 -15.17 -11.03
C LYS A 51 10.49 -13.83 -11.73
N GLY A 52 9.65 -13.49 -12.70
CA GLY A 52 9.81 -12.27 -13.49
C GLY A 52 11.07 -12.30 -14.37
N ARG A 53 11.40 -11.14 -14.95
CA ARG A 53 12.68 -10.92 -15.63
C ARG A 53 13.49 -9.95 -14.78
N ASP A 54 14.73 -10.29 -14.51
CA ASP A 54 15.67 -9.34 -13.89
C ASP A 54 16.07 -8.32 -14.95
N ILE A 55 15.41 -7.16 -14.94
CA ILE A 55 15.75 -6.03 -15.80
C ILE A 55 16.89 -5.28 -15.09
N PRO A 56 18.05 -5.07 -15.74
CA PRO A 56 19.12 -4.28 -15.13
C PRO A 56 18.61 -2.87 -14.83
N PRO A 57 19.03 -2.27 -13.70
CA PRO A 57 18.64 -0.91 -13.37
C PRO A 57 19.10 0.04 -14.49
N PRO A 58 18.28 1.04 -14.85
CA PRO A 58 18.69 2.05 -15.82
C PRO A 58 19.90 2.82 -15.30
N GLU A 59 20.92 2.99 -16.13
CA GLU A 59 22.05 3.85 -15.82
C GLU A 59 21.67 5.30 -16.06
N TRP A 60 21.43 6.04 -14.99
CA TRP A 60 21.15 7.48 -15.07
C TRP A 60 22.43 8.29 -15.10
N THR A 61 22.43 9.32 -15.95
CA THR A 61 23.39 10.42 -15.90
C THR A 61 23.28 11.15 -14.55
N GLU A 62 24.31 11.93 -14.18
CA GLU A 62 24.30 12.69 -12.92
C GLU A 62 23.19 13.74 -12.87
N GLU A 63 22.89 14.36 -14.02
CA GLU A 63 21.80 15.34 -14.15
C GLU A 63 20.44 14.69 -13.94
N GLU A 64 20.19 13.53 -14.56
CA GLU A 64 18.94 12.77 -14.37
C GLU A 64 18.77 12.31 -12.92
N LYS A 65 19.85 11.86 -12.26
CA LYS A 65 19.82 11.49 -10.83
C LYS A 65 19.36 12.67 -9.97
N GLN A 66 19.88 13.86 -10.24
CA GLN A 66 19.51 15.06 -9.51
C GLN A 66 18.04 15.44 -9.77
N GLN A 67 17.58 15.38 -11.02
CA GLN A 67 16.16 15.62 -11.35
C GLN A 67 15.23 14.63 -10.63
N HIS A 68 15.55 13.33 -10.67
CA HIS A 68 14.76 12.31 -9.97
C HIS A 68 14.74 12.51 -8.46
N PHE A 69 15.87 12.93 -7.88
CA PHE A 69 15.94 13.28 -6.47
C PHE A 69 15.02 14.46 -6.11
N GLU A 70 15.03 15.51 -6.93
CA GLU A 70 14.17 16.68 -6.74
C GLU A 70 12.69 16.34 -6.90
N ILE A 71 12.33 15.52 -7.89
CA ILE A 71 10.97 14.99 -8.07
C ILE A 71 10.54 14.20 -6.83
N GLY A 72 11.38 13.29 -6.33
CA GLY A 72 11.09 12.50 -5.14
C GLY A 72 10.90 13.37 -3.89
N ARG A 73 11.78 14.36 -3.70
CA ARG A 73 11.66 15.33 -2.60
C ARG A 73 10.36 16.12 -2.69
N LYS A 74 10.02 16.63 -3.88
CA LYS A 74 8.79 17.39 -4.10
C LYS A 74 7.56 16.53 -3.89
N TYR A 75 7.54 15.31 -4.41
CA TYR A 75 6.46 14.34 -4.21
C TYR A 75 6.22 14.08 -2.72
N ASN A 76 7.28 13.83 -1.95
CA ASN A 76 7.16 13.60 -0.51
C ASN A 76 6.59 14.82 0.21
N SER A 77 7.10 16.01 -0.10
CA SER A 77 6.59 17.26 0.47
C SER A 77 5.10 17.48 0.15
N MET A 78 4.70 17.30 -1.11
CA MET A 78 3.30 17.48 -1.53
C MET A 78 2.38 16.43 -0.92
N THR A 79 2.83 15.19 -0.79
CA THR A 79 2.07 14.10 -0.15
C THR A 79 1.85 14.39 1.33
N SER A 80 2.88 14.88 2.05
CA SER A 80 2.74 15.30 3.44
C SER A 80 1.78 16.49 3.59
N LEU A 81 1.85 17.48 2.70
CA LEU A 81 0.91 18.61 2.71
C LEU A 81 -0.54 18.15 2.52
N ARG A 82 -0.79 17.24 1.56
CA ARG A 82 -2.11 16.65 1.33
C ARG A 82 -2.61 15.89 2.56
N HIS A 83 -1.75 15.10 3.20
CA HIS A 83 -2.09 14.38 4.42
C HIS A 83 -2.46 15.34 5.55
N ASN A 84 -1.65 16.38 5.79
CA ASN A 84 -1.91 17.37 6.84
C ASN A 84 -3.21 18.12 6.61
N ALA A 85 -3.53 18.49 5.36
CA ALA A 85 -4.80 19.12 5.01
C ALA A 85 -6.00 18.20 5.32
N LEU A 86 -5.89 16.91 4.99
CA LEU A 86 -6.92 15.92 5.29
C LEU A 86 -7.09 15.73 6.80
N MET A 87 -5.99 15.61 7.55
CA MET A 87 -6.04 15.45 9.01
C MET A 87 -6.63 16.68 9.69
N LYS A 88 -6.31 17.89 9.21
CA LYS A 88 -6.91 19.13 9.71
C LYS A 88 -8.42 19.14 9.50
N ASP A 89 -8.88 18.80 8.29
CA ASP A 89 -10.31 18.72 7.97
C ASP A 89 -11.04 17.69 8.84
N LEU A 90 -10.46 16.48 8.99
CA LEU A 90 -11.01 15.46 9.88
C LEU A 90 -11.10 15.93 11.33
N GLN A 91 -10.05 16.56 11.85
CA GLN A 91 -10.05 17.09 13.22
C GLN A 91 -11.16 18.13 13.40
N THR A 92 -11.30 19.08 12.45
CA THR A 92 -12.38 20.08 12.53
C THR A 92 -13.76 19.44 12.54
N LYS A 93 -13.97 18.37 11.78
CA LYS A 93 -15.24 17.62 11.80
C LYS A 93 -15.49 16.91 13.13
N ILE A 94 -14.44 16.38 13.75
CA ILE A 94 -14.53 15.76 15.08
C ILE A 94 -14.88 16.82 16.14
N ASP A 95 -14.19 17.96 16.11
CA ASP A 95 -14.43 19.05 17.06
C ASP A 95 -15.87 19.57 16.97
N LEU A 96 -16.32 19.86 15.73
CA LEU A 96 -17.70 20.29 15.47
C LEU A 96 -18.73 19.23 15.86
N LYS A 97 -18.43 17.93 15.68
CA LYS A 97 -19.30 16.84 16.14
C LYS A 97 -19.50 16.91 17.66
N TRP A 98 -18.42 17.08 18.42
CA TRP A 98 -18.50 17.16 19.87
C TRP A 98 -19.22 18.42 20.35
N GLU A 99 -18.96 19.56 19.72
CA GLU A 99 -19.69 20.81 19.99
C GLU A 99 -21.20 20.64 19.75
N ALA A 100 -21.57 20.01 18.63
CA ALA A 100 -22.96 19.75 18.30
C ALA A 100 -23.65 18.81 19.31
N ILE A 101 -22.98 17.73 19.74
CA ILE A 101 -23.51 16.82 20.77
C ILE A 101 -23.70 17.58 22.09
N ASN A 102 -22.73 18.42 22.48
CA ASN A 102 -22.82 19.20 23.72
C ASN A 102 -23.90 20.28 23.68
N ALA A 103 -24.24 20.79 22.49
CA ALA A 103 -25.30 21.76 22.28
C ALA A 103 -26.71 21.17 22.33
N LEU A 104 -26.87 19.83 22.40
CA LEU A 104 -28.18 19.20 22.52
C LEU A 104 -28.86 19.56 23.86
N PRO A 105 -30.17 19.86 23.85
CA PRO A 105 -30.85 20.49 24.99
C PRO A 105 -31.07 19.54 26.18
N THR A 106 -31.28 18.24 25.92
CA THR A 106 -31.61 17.26 26.97
C THR A 106 -30.48 16.25 27.16
N PRO A 107 -30.29 15.71 28.39
CA PRO A 107 -29.30 14.67 28.66
C PRO A 107 -29.62 13.35 27.94
N GLU A 108 -30.89 13.05 27.70
CA GLU A 108 -31.34 11.84 27.01
C GLU A 108 -30.90 11.84 25.53
N LEU A 109 -31.12 12.94 24.81
CA LEU A 109 -30.68 13.08 23.42
C LEU A 109 -29.15 13.00 23.29
N ARG A 110 -28.42 13.50 24.29
CA ARG A 110 -26.95 13.37 24.34
C ARG A 110 -26.52 11.92 24.53
N ALA A 111 -27.19 11.18 25.40
CA ALA A 111 -26.91 9.77 25.62
C ALA A 111 -27.21 8.92 24.37
N GLU A 112 -28.33 9.19 23.69
CA GLU A 112 -28.68 8.53 22.42
C GLU A 112 -27.67 8.84 21.31
N ALA A 113 -27.23 10.09 21.17
CA ALA A 113 -26.24 10.49 20.16
C ALA A 113 -24.84 9.84 20.35
N LEU A 114 -24.55 9.29 21.54
CA LEU A 114 -23.32 8.56 21.82
C LEU A 114 -23.40 7.07 21.47
N VAL A 115 -24.60 6.56 21.16
CA VAL A 115 -24.78 5.17 20.74
C VAL A 115 -24.17 4.99 19.35
N GLU A 116 -23.38 3.93 19.18
CA GLU A 116 -22.76 3.60 17.89
C GLU A 116 -23.83 3.10 16.90
N ASP A 117 -23.88 3.73 15.72
CA ASP A 117 -24.68 3.25 14.61
C ASP A 117 -23.95 2.09 13.90
N LEU A 118 -24.51 0.89 14.04
CA LEU A 118 -24.02 -0.34 13.42
C LEU A 118 -24.70 -0.63 12.07
N SER A 119 -25.49 0.31 11.54
CA SER A 119 -26.10 0.17 10.22
C SER A 119 -25.03 0.02 9.14
N LEU A 120 -25.33 -0.81 8.15
CA LEU A 120 -24.43 -0.99 7.01
C LEU A 120 -24.48 0.25 6.11
N VAL A 121 -23.33 0.59 5.53
CA VAL A 121 -23.27 1.62 4.48
C VAL A 121 -24.22 1.19 3.34
N PRO A 122 -25.09 2.09 2.85
CA PRO A 122 -26.08 1.75 1.85
C PRO A 122 -25.41 1.21 0.58
N MET A 123 -25.90 0.08 0.07
CA MET A 123 -25.37 -0.54 -1.14
C MET A 123 -25.46 0.37 -2.37
N SER A 124 -26.41 1.30 -2.39
CA SER A 124 -26.56 2.31 -3.45
C SER A 124 -25.41 3.31 -3.54
N ARG A 125 -24.52 3.38 -2.53
CA ARG A 125 -23.35 4.27 -2.56
C ARG A 125 -22.35 3.80 -3.62
N GLY A 126 -22.32 4.51 -4.75
CA GLY A 126 -21.36 4.26 -5.82
C GLY A 126 -19.93 4.69 -5.49
N PHE A 127 -18.95 3.98 -6.04
CA PHE A 127 -17.56 4.45 -6.10
C PHE A 127 -17.35 5.34 -7.32
N PRO A 128 -16.56 6.42 -7.19
CA PRO A 128 -16.21 7.26 -8.32
C PRO A 128 -15.43 6.42 -9.35
N THR A 129 -15.88 6.48 -10.61
CA THR A 129 -15.20 5.85 -11.74
C THR A 129 -14.57 6.90 -12.64
N TRP A 130 -13.49 6.53 -13.32
CA TRP A 130 -12.78 7.43 -14.25
C TRP A 130 -13.71 7.96 -15.35
N THR A 131 -14.50 7.07 -15.94
CA THR A 131 -15.51 7.40 -16.94
C THR A 131 -16.90 7.34 -16.30
N PRO A 132 -17.76 8.36 -16.49
CA PRO A 132 -19.12 8.30 -15.96
C PRO A 132 -19.92 7.17 -16.65
N PRO A 133 -20.91 6.59 -15.95
CA PRO A 133 -21.77 5.59 -16.56
C PRO A 133 -22.70 6.23 -17.61
N ILE A 134 -23.27 5.38 -18.47
CA ILE A 134 -24.28 5.79 -19.46
C ILE A 134 -25.51 6.38 -18.71
N PRO A 135 -26.16 7.42 -19.25
CA PRO A 135 -27.38 7.97 -18.66
C PRO A 135 -28.43 6.89 -18.36
N GLY A 136 -28.99 6.90 -17.15
CA GLY A 136 -29.98 5.92 -16.70
C GLY A 136 -29.41 4.57 -16.21
N PHE A 137 -28.09 4.36 -16.24
CA PHE A 137 -27.48 3.15 -15.72
C PHE A 137 -27.54 3.11 -14.18
N LYS A 138 -28.43 2.27 -13.64
CA LYS A 138 -28.50 1.95 -12.22
C LYS A 138 -27.58 0.77 -11.91
N ARG A 139 -26.60 0.98 -11.03
CA ARG A 139 -25.63 -0.07 -10.62
C ARG A 139 -26.26 -1.18 -9.80
N PHE A 140 -27.29 -0.86 -9.04
CA PHE A 140 -28.03 -1.79 -8.18
C PHE A 140 -29.49 -1.81 -8.63
N ARG A 141 -30.12 -2.99 -8.56
CA ARG A 141 -31.56 -3.10 -8.73
C ARG A 141 -32.23 -2.48 -7.50
N GLU A 142 -33.38 -1.85 -7.70
CA GLU A 142 -34.19 -1.41 -6.57
C GLU A 142 -34.92 -2.64 -6.04
N ASP A 143 -34.68 -2.96 -4.77
CA ASP A 143 -35.47 -3.94 -4.02
C ASP A 143 -36.68 -3.23 -3.39
#